data_AF-A0A4V2RJQ4-F1
#
_entry.id   AF-A0A4V2RJQ4-F1
#
_cell.length_a   1.000
_cell.length_b   1.000
_cell.length_c   1.000
_cell.angle_alpha   90.00
_cell.angle_beta   90.00
_cell.angle_gamma   90.00
#
_symmetry.space_group_name_H-M   'P 1'
#
loop_
_entity.id
_entity.type
_entity.pdbx_description
1 polymer ?
#
loop_
_entity_poly.entity_id
_entity_poly.type
_entity_poly.pdbx_seq_one_letter_code
_entity_poly.pdbx_strand_id
1 'polypeptide(L)'
;MSWVLAVDFGTSNTAAAHRIGPDRVETLPLTHTGNALSSSVFVGQNAMSTGDVALNQASLDPAGFVVAPKSLVVAGSIVVRDREVPVSSIIAAVLRTVYGQALQRHNNEPPAEVVLTHPEAWSSRELSVLREAASIAGLGGSVSLISEPRAAAFYYSRQHDAKIVKGSTIAVFDFGGGTLDVAVLTATNEWTFEVLRAGGDNALGGKSLDGAIARWVEQHLAEENPQLAAWLRTPDGLETRRTLDDQIRKAKELLSEAPSATIRVRGNGSDMTLTLTRDEFEQLIEPQITRAVHLARGVLRDAGIGGGGLQALYLTGGSSRIPYVHRRLAELGPIATLDDPKTVVAKGAAGFVAGGRVTDPPAMVDTEVLERRRSRNATSAPPPRAAAFVEPNTSSSTSTRNNRRVMVLAGGAVAAVLIAAAGFYYGTQDDAQAAEATATTTEAAAAPDNGGKPPATPDSSYVSETYDDVTALLPRKLIDASSECNKSGFSTQGALQVRCLVNPDSSLGKAIGMDQHDYEAVTAWRDDQYARSNFIRLRDSNDGNTKIVSSDNNRIIDQGQDGTYFTAIDRSTGLLVQFSADSIEQGMTLLTEIGFTPA
;
A
#
# COMPACT_ATOMS: atom_id res chain seq x y z
N MET A 1 -19.77 30.81 -19.86
CA MET A 1 -18.75 30.27 -20.80
C MET A 1 -18.89 28.76 -20.80
N SER A 2 -18.74 28.05 -21.93
CA SER A 2 -18.84 26.58 -21.88
C SER A 2 -17.67 26.00 -21.07
N TRP A 3 -18.01 25.13 -20.13
CA TRP A 3 -17.05 24.46 -19.25
C TRP A 3 -17.36 22.96 -19.16
N VAL A 4 -16.35 22.17 -18.83
CA VAL A 4 -16.45 20.72 -18.67
C VAL A 4 -16.18 20.37 -17.22
N LEU A 5 -16.96 19.44 -16.67
CA LEU A 5 -16.68 18.80 -15.39
C LEU A 5 -16.13 17.40 -15.64
N ALA A 6 -15.00 17.04 -15.06
CA ALA A 6 -14.54 15.66 -15.01
C ALA A 6 -14.52 15.19 -13.56
N VAL A 7 -15.06 13.99 -13.31
CA VAL A 7 -15.12 13.39 -11.97
C VAL A 7 -14.41 12.05 -12.01
N ASP A 8 -13.40 11.93 -11.16
CA ASP A 8 -12.76 10.66 -10.85
C ASP A 8 -13.42 10.04 -9.62
N PHE A 9 -14.35 9.12 -9.84
CA PHE A 9 -15.05 8.41 -8.78
C PHE A 9 -14.20 7.22 -8.31
N GLY A 10 -13.28 7.47 -7.37
CA GLY A 10 -12.41 6.44 -6.80
C GLY A 10 -13.04 5.66 -5.64
N THR A 11 -12.44 4.51 -5.32
CA THR A 11 -12.91 3.59 -4.26
C THR A 11 -12.92 4.22 -2.86
N SER A 12 -11.88 4.99 -2.53
CA SER A 12 -11.75 5.65 -1.22
C SER A 12 -12.01 7.15 -1.28
N ASN A 13 -11.56 7.79 -2.35
CA ASN A 13 -11.68 9.23 -2.55
C ASN A 13 -12.17 9.50 -3.97
N THR A 14 -12.95 10.57 -4.10
CA THR A 14 -13.41 11.15 -5.35
C THR A 14 -12.64 12.45 -5.58
N ALA A 15 -12.14 12.65 -6.79
CA ALA A 15 -11.50 13.90 -7.22
C ALA A 15 -12.26 14.48 -8.41
N ALA A 16 -12.09 15.77 -8.66
CA ALA A 16 -12.70 16.42 -9.80
C ALA A 16 -11.76 17.46 -10.41
N ALA A 17 -11.95 17.70 -11.70
CA ALA A 17 -11.29 18.77 -12.43
C ALA A 17 -12.34 19.47 -13.29
N HIS A 18 -12.10 20.75 -13.58
CA HIS A 18 -12.88 21.48 -14.55
C HIS A 18 -12.00 22.01 -15.67
N ARG A 19 -12.61 22.25 -16.83
CA ARG A 19 -11.96 22.95 -17.93
C ARG A 19 -12.74 24.21 -18.28
N ILE A 20 -12.04 25.34 -18.36
CA ILE A 20 -12.60 26.64 -18.70
C ILE A 20 -11.98 27.12 -20.00
N GLY A 21 -12.76 27.20 -21.08
CA GLY A 21 -12.21 27.48 -22.41
C GLY A 21 -11.37 26.33 -22.98
N PRO A 22 -10.56 26.55 -24.03
CA PRO A 22 -9.92 25.47 -24.79
C PRO A 22 -8.89 24.67 -23.97
N ASP A 23 -8.01 25.33 -23.21
CA ASP A 23 -6.79 24.69 -22.68
C ASP A 23 -6.64 24.70 -21.15
N ARG A 24 -7.45 25.49 -20.44
CA ARG A 24 -7.27 25.68 -18.99
C ARG A 24 -7.99 24.59 -18.21
N VAL A 25 -7.26 23.55 -17.83
CA VAL A 25 -7.70 22.47 -16.94
C VAL A 25 -7.18 22.73 -15.52
N GLU A 26 -8.07 22.72 -14.54
CA GLU A 26 -7.72 22.92 -13.13
C GLU A 26 -8.44 21.91 -12.25
N THR A 27 -7.80 21.55 -11.13
CA THR A 27 -8.44 20.74 -10.09
C THR A 27 -9.60 21.53 -9.47
N LEU A 28 -10.72 20.85 -9.25
CA LEU A 28 -11.84 21.40 -8.51
C LEU A 28 -11.69 21.04 -7.02
N PRO A 29 -11.50 22.01 -6.11
CA PRO A 29 -11.48 21.72 -4.68
C PRO A 29 -12.85 21.22 -4.23
N LEU A 30 -12.89 20.04 -3.61
CA LEU A 30 -14.13 19.37 -3.19
C LEU A 30 -14.40 19.51 -1.69
N THR A 31 -13.40 19.92 -0.91
CA THR A 31 -13.52 20.24 0.50
C THR A 31 -12.90 21.60 0.78
N HIS A 32 -13.13 22.15 1.98
CA HIS A 32 -12.51 23.41 2.39
C HIS A 32 -10.98 23.33 2.49
N THR A 33 -10.44 22.13 2.70
CA THR A 33 -9.04 21.89 3.02
C THR A 33 -8.31 21.08 1.95
N GLY A 34 -8.98 20.66 0.88
CA GLY A 34 -8.36 19.77 -0.10
C GLY A 34 -9.15 19.53 -1.38
N ASN A 35 -8.50 18.75 -2.24
CA ASN A 35 -8.92 18.48 -3.62
C ASN A 35 -9.68 17.16 -3.79
N ALA A 36 -9.92 16.43 -2.70
CA ALA A 36 -10.54 15.11 -2.73
C ALA A 36 -11.61 14.99 -1.65
N LEU A 37 -12.74 14.39 -2.03
CA LEU A 37 -13.86 14.05 -1.16
C LEU A 37 -13.78 12.57 -0.81
N SER A 38 -14.00 12.17 0.46
CA SER A 38 -14.17 10.73 0.74
C SER A 38 -15.39 10.20 0.00
N SER A 39 -15.23 9.09 -0.73
CA SER A 39 -16.30 8.43 -1.49
C SER A 39 -17.33 7.73 -0.60
N SER A 40 -17.14 7.76 0.72
CA SER A 40 -18.03 7.12 1.68
C SER A 40 -19.38 7.85 1.79
N VAL A 41 -20.42 7.07 2.07
CA VAL A 41 -21.80 7.54 2.15
C VAL A 41 -22.44 7.05 3.43
N PHE A 42 -23.16 7.92 4.12
CA PHE A 42 -24.03 7.55 5.22
C PHE A 42 -25.48 7.61 4.76
N VAL A 43 -26.18 6.48 4.81
CA VAL A 43 -27.56 6.34 4.35
C VAL A 43 -28.51 6.57 5.52
N GLY A 44 -28.87 7.83 5.78
CA GLY A 44 -29.84 8.19 6.81
C GLY A 44 -31.28 7.74 6.50
N GLN A 45 -32.20 8.05 7.41
CA GLN A 45 -33.61 7.73 7.24
C GLN A 45 -34.21 8.45 6.03
N ASN A 46 -33.95 9.76 5.90
CA ASN A 46 -34.56 10.64 4.89
C ASN A 46 -33.57 11.16 3.84
N ALA A 47 -32.27 11.06 4.08
CA ALA A 47 -31.24 11.62 3.22
C ALA A 47 -29.94 10.82 3.31
N MET A 48 -29.15 10.90 2.24
CA MET A 48 -27.77 10.40 2.23
C MET A 48 -26.82 11.58 2.40
N SER A 49 -25.77 11.39 3.20
CA SER A 49 -24.66 12.34 3.32
C SER A 49 -23.38 11.68 2.81
N THR A 50 -22.39 12.49 2.45
CA THR A 50 -21.13 12.02 1.83
C THR A 50 -19.92 12.68 2.47
N GLY A 51 -18.73 12.11 2.28
CA GLY A 51 -17.50 12.73 2.73
C GLY A 51 -17.38 12.82 4.25
N ASP A 52 -16.84 13.94 4.75
CA ASP A 52 -16.63 14.15 6.19
C ASP A 52 -17.92 14.13 7.00
N VAL A 53 -19.04 14.56 6.40
CA VAL A 53 -20.36 14.48 7.05
C VAL A 53 -20.78 13.03 7.25
N ALA A 54 -20.55 12.17 6.26
CA ALA A 54 -20.84 10.74 6.35
C ALA A 54 -19.96 10.06 7.42
N LEU A 55 -18.66 10.38 7.44
CA LEU A 55 -17.72 9.88 8.44
C LEU A 55 -18.13 10.28 9.86
N ASN A 56 -18.51 11.55 10.06
CA ASN A 56 -18.97 12.04 11.35
C ASN A 56 -20.25 11.32 11.80
N GLN A 57 -21.24 11.13 10.91
CA GLN A 57 -22.48 10.42 11.25
C GLN A 57 -22.26 8.92 11.52
N ALA A 58 -21.32 8.29 10.81
CA ALA A 58 -20.96 6.90 11.02
C ALA A 58 -20.37 6.62 12.41
N SER A 59 -19.80 7.63 13.07
CA SER A 59 -19.32 7.51 14.45
C SER A 59 -20.46 7.14 15.41
N LEU A 60 -21.64 7.73 15.22
CA LEU A 60 -22.84 7.53 16.04
C LEU A 60 -23.66 6.31 15.60
N ASP A 61 -23.74 6.05 14.30
CA ASP A 61 -24.57 4.98 13.75
C ASP A 61 -23.83 4.23 12.61
N PRO A 62 -23.00 3.23 12.96
CA PRO A 62 -22.25 2.42 11.99
C PRO A 62 -23.13 1.73 10.94
N ALA A 63 -24.36 1.37 11.29
CA ALA A 63 -25.20 0.47 10.50
C ALA A 63 -25.68 1.09 9.18
N GLY A 64 -25.58 2.41 9.03
CA GLY A 64 -25.88 3.10 7.78
C GLY A 64 -24.68 3.54 6.98
N PHE A 65 -23.48 3.14 7.37
CA PHE A 65 -22.27 3.61 6.74
C PHE A 65 -21.81 2.69 5.62
N VAL A 66 -21.67 3.25 4.43
CA VAL A 66 -21.16 2.57 3.23
C VAL A 66 -19.79 3.15 2.92
N VAL A 67 -18.75 2.36 3.19
CA VAL A 67 -17.35 2.83 3.16
C VAL A 67 -16.85 3.07 1.73
N ALA A 68 -17.14 2.16 0.80
CA ALA A 68 -16.59 2.18 -0.55
C ALA A 68 -17.65 1.76 -1.58
N PRO A 69 -18.56 2.68 -1.97
CA PRO A 69 -19.65 2.36 -2.88
C PRO A 69 -19.19 1.83 -4.25
N LYS A 70 -18.02 2.26 -4.75
CA LYS A 70 -17.45 1.80 -6.03
C LYS A 70 -17.25 0.28 -6.06
N SER A 71 -16.79 -0.32 -4.95
CA SER A 71 -16.59 -1.77 -4.86
C SER A 71 -17.88 -2.58 -4.82
N LEU A 72 -19.03 -1.91 -4.71
CA LEU A 72 -20.36 -2.53 -4.62
C LEU A 72 -21.11 -2.48 -5.95
N VAL A 73 -20.55 -1.86 -6.99
CA VAL A 73 -21.21 -1.65 -8.29
C VAL A 73 -21.74 -2.94 -8.90
N VAL A 74 -21.00 -4.05 -8.75
CA VAL A 74 -21.39 -5.37 -9.24
C VAL A 74 -22.65 -5.91 -8.54
N ALA A 75 -22.87 -5.55 -7.27
CA ALA A 75 -24.00 -6.04 -6.48
C ALA A 75 -25.36 -5.48 -6.96
N GLY A 76 -25.38 -4.30 -7.58
CA GLY A 76 -26.60 -3.61 -8.01
C GLY A 76 -27.40 -2.99 -6.86
N SER A 77 -27.68 -3.74 -5.79
CA SER A 77 -28.30 -3.27 -4.55
C SER A 77 -27.60 -3.85 -3.31
N ILE A 78 -27.73 -3.17 -2.17
CA ILE A 78 -27.22 -3.62 -0.88
C ILE A 78 -28.24 -3.36 0.23
N VAL A 79 -28.17 -4.11 1.32
CA VAL A 79 -28.99 -3.85 2.51
C VAL A 79 -28.26 -2.90 3.46
N VAL A 80 -28.94 -1.81 3.84
CA VAL A 80 -28.45 -0.81 4.81
C VAL A 80 -29.56 -0.52 5.81
N ARG A 81 -29.32 -0.81 7.11
CA ARG A 81 -30.34 -0.72 8.18
C ARG A 81 -31.66 -1.41 7.80
N ASP A 82 -31.54 -2.64 7.29
CA ASP A 82 -32.67 -3.48 6.85
C ASP A 82 -33.47 -2.96 5.64
N ARG A 83 -32.95 -1.93 4.94
CA ARG A 83 -33.52 -1.44 3.68
C ARG A 83 -32.64 -1.84 2.52
N GLU A 84 -33.23 -2.38 1.47
CA GLU A 84 -32.55 -2.53 0.18
C GLU A 84 -32.38 -1.15 -0.46
N VAL A 85 -31.14 -0.82 -0.80
CA VAL A 85 -30.74 0.46 -1.40
C VAL A 85 -29.99 0.17 -2.69
N PRO A 86 -30.44 0.72 -3.84
CA PRO A 86 -29.69 0.62 -5.09
C PRO A 86 -28.31 1.27 -4.97
N VAL A 87 -27.28 0.58 -5.45
CA VAL A 87 -25.90 1.10 -5.46
C VAL A 87 -25.79 2.35 -6.32
N SER A 88 -26.55 2.44 -7.42
CA SER A 88 -26.67 3.63 -8.25
C SER A 88 -27.08 4.87 -7.45
N SER A 89 -28.01 4.73 -6.49
CA SER A 89 -28.46 5.81 -5.62
C SER A 89 -27.38 6.26 -4.63
N ILE A 90 -26.58 5.32 -4.12
CA ILE A 90 -25.46 5.59 -3.22
C ILE A 90 -24.36 6.37 -3.97
N ILE A 91 -24.00 5.91 -5.18
CA ILE A 91 -23.03 6.61 -6.04
C ILE A 91 -23.55 7.99 -6.43
N ALA A 92 -24.84 8.10 -6.74
CA ALA A 92 -25.47 9.37 -7.08
C ALA A 92 -25.36 10.40 -5.94
N ALA A 93 -25.36 9.98 -4.67
CA ALA A 93 -25.14 10.90 -3.56
C ALA A 93 -23.76 11.56 -3.64
N VAL A 94 -22.72 10.80 -3.97
CA VAL A 94 -21.34 11.30 -4.13
C VAL A 94 -21.27 12.24 -5.33
N LEU A 95 -21.78 11.81 -6.49
CA LEU A 95 -21.79 12.62 -7.71
C LEU A 95 -22.56 13.93 -7.53
N ARG A 96 -23.69 13.91 -6.80
CA ARG A 96 -24.48 15.10 -6.50
C ARG A 96 -23.71 16.10 -5.65
N THR A 97 -22.95 15.63 -4.66
CA THR A 97 -22.09 16.50 -3.84
C THR A 97 -21.03 17.17 -4.71
N VAL A 98 -20.33 16.40 -5.54
CA VAL A 98 -19.30 16.95 -6.47
C VAL A 98 -19.92 17.96 -7.44
N TYR A 99 -21.05 17.62 -8.04
CA TYR A 99 -21.75 18.49 -8.98
C TYR A 99 -22.21 19.80 -8.32
N GLY A 100 -22.75 19.75 -7.10
CA GLY A 100 -23.13 20.93 -6.33
C GLY A 100 -21.94 21.86 -6.05
N GLN A 101 -20.79 21.30 -5.66
CA GLN A 101 -19.56 22.08 -5.48
C GLN A 101 -19.09 22.72 -6.80
N ALA A 102 -19.17 21.98 -7.90
CA ALA A 102 -18.81 22.49 -9.22
C ALA A 102 -19.70 23.65 -9.65
N LEU A 103 -21.02 23.51 -9.49
CA LEU A 103 -22.00 24.57 -9.79
C LEU A 103 -21.73 25.84 -8.98
N GLN A 104 -21.48 25.73 -7.68
CA GLN A 104 -21.17 26.88 -6.83
C GLN A 104 -19.95 27.66 -7.31
N ARG A 105 -18.94 26.97 -7.84
CA ARG A 105 -17.72 27.58 -8.41
C ARG A 105 -17.96 28.26 -9.76
N HIS A 106 -18.99 27.85 -10.49
CA HIS A 106 -19.34 28.35 -11.82
C HIS A 106 -20.64 29.16 -11.82
N ASN A 107 -20.94 29.87 -10.72
CA ASN A 107 -22.13 30.74 -10.60
C ASN A 107 -23.47 30.02 -10.91
N ASN A 108 -23.56 28.74 -10.58
CA ASN A 108 -24.67 27.84 -10.87
C ASN A 108 -24.96 27.64 -12.38
N GLU A 109 -24.00 27.97 -13.27
CA GLU A 109 -24.07 27.59 -14.68
C GLU A 109 -23.76 26.09 -14.82
N PRO A 110 -24.64 25.27 -15.42
CA PRO A 110 -24.36 23.85 -15.65
C PRO A 110 -23.19 23.67 -16.64
N PRO A 111 -22.40 22.59 -16.50
CA PRO A 111 -21.36 22.27 -17.47
C PRO A 111 -21.99 21.91 -18.82
N ALA A 112 -21.26 22.16 -19.90
CA ALA A 112 -21.65 21.69 -21.22
C ALA A 112 -21.57 20.16 -21.32
N GLU A 113 -20.60 19.56 -20.63
CA GLU A 113 -20.35 18.13 -20.61
C GLU A 113 -19.82 17.68 -19.25
N VAL A 114 -20.22 16.48 -18.83
CA VAL A 114 -19.68 15.80 -17.65
C VAL A 114 -18.98 14.52 -18.10
N VAL A 115 -17.72 14.37 -17.70
CA VAL A 115 -16.90 13.19 -17.97
C VAL A 115 -16.73 12.40 -16.68
N LEU A 116 -17.13 11.14 -16.66
CA LEU A 116 -16.93 10.26 -15.51
C LEU A 116 -15.85 9.22 -15.83
N THR A 117 -14.92 9.01 -14.91
CA THR A 117 -13.91 7.96 -15.07
C THR A 117 -14.40 6.61 -14.56
N HIS A 118 -13.82 5.53 -15.09
CA HIS A 118 -14.07 4.18 -14.63
C HIS A 118 -12.84 3.27 -14.79
N PRO A 119 -12.74 2.15 -14.04
CA PRO A 119 -11.72 1.14 -14.29
C PRO A 119 -11.87 0.53 -15.69
N GLU A 120 -10.78 0.19 -16.36
CA GLU A 120 -10.84 -0.43 -17.71
C GLU A 120 -11.60 -1.77 -17.66
N ALA A 121 -11.49 -2.52 -16.55
CA ALA A 121 -12.09 -3.84 -16.37
C ALA A 121 -13.63 -3.86 -16.33
N TRP A 122 -14.28 -2.70 -16.18
CA TRP A 122 -15.74 -2.65 -15.98
C TRP A 122 -16.52 -3.06 -17.23
N SER A 123 -17.49 -3.96 -17.05
CA SER A 123 -18.38 -4.37 -18.14
C SER A 123 -19.42 -3.29 -18.45
N SER A 124 -20.15 -3.47 -19.55
CA SER A 124 -21.27 -2.59 -19.92
C SER A 124 -22.36 -2.49 -18.83
N ARG A 125 -22.46 -3.48 -17.94
CA ARG A 125 -23.39 -3.45 -16.80
C ARG A 125 -22.93 -2.45 -15.74
N GLU A 126 -21.68 -2.51 -15.29
CA GLU A 126 -21.13 -1.56 -14.31
C GLU A 126 -21.16 -0.13 -14.84
N LEU A 127 -20.84 0.06 -16.13
CA LEU A 127 -20.94 1.37 -16.79
C LEU A 127 -22.38 1.89 -16.83
N SER A 128 -23.37 1.01 -17.02
CA SER A 128 -24.78 1.39 -16.96
C SER A 128 -25.18 1.87 -15.55
N VAL A 129 -24.69 1.22 -14.49
CA VAL A 129 -24.92 1.65 -13.10
C VAL A 129 -24.33 3.05 -12.85
N LEU A 130 -23.15 3.34 -13.39
CA LEU A 130 -22.53 4.66 -13.28
C LEU A 130 -23.34 5.74 -14.03
N ARG A 131 -23.83 5.44 -15.24
CA ARG A 131 -24.71 6.36 -15.99
C ARG A 131 -26.04 6.60 -15.28
N GLU A 132 -26.63 5.55 -14.71
CA GLU A 132 -27.84 5.66 -13.90
C GLU A 132 -27.60 6.55 -12.68
N ALA A 133 -26.48 6.36 -11.98
CA ALA A 133 -26.09 7.20 -10.85
C ALA A 133 -25.94 8.68 -11.27
N ALA A 134 -25.33 8.96 -12.42
CA ALA A 134 -25.20 10.30 -12.98
C ALA A 134 -26.57 10.95 -13.24
N SER A 135 -27.50 10.17 -13.81
CA SER A 135 -28.88 10.61 -14.07
C SER A 135 -29.62 10.92 -12.76
N ILE A 136 -29.55 10.04 -11.76
CA ILE A 136 -30.17 10.24 -10.43
C ILE A 136 -29.58 11.49 -9.75
N ALA A 137 -28.29 11.71 -9.89
CA ALA A 137 -27.59 12.86 -9.32
C ALA A 137 -27.94 14.20 -10.00
N GLY A 138 -28.61 14.17 -11.17
CA GLY A 138 -29.01 15.37 -11.90
C GLY A 138 -27.83 16.08 -12.58
N LEU A 139 -26.79 15.33 -12.97
CA LEU A 139 -25.71 15.85 -13.80
C LEU A 139 -26.31 16.29 -15.14
N GLY A 140 -26.39 17.60 -15.36
CA GLY A 140 -26.87 18.19 -16.61
C GLY A 140 -25.85 18.05 -17.74
N GLY A 141 -26.29 18.25 -18.99
CA GLY A 141 -25.42 18.16 -20.17
C GLY A 141 -25.25 16.73 -20.70
N SER A 142 -24.34 16.54 -21.65
CA SER A 142 -23.94 15.20 -22.12
C SER A 142 -23.04 14.53 -21.07
N VAL A 143 -23.30 13.26 -20.76
CA VAL A 143 -22.43 12.46 -19.90
C VAL A 143 -21.60 11.50 -20.75
N SER A 144 -20.28 11.68 -20.73
CA SER A 144 -19.32 10.77 -21.37
C SER A 144 -18.55 9.98 -20.31
N LEU A 145 -18.05 8.80 -20.71
CA LEU A 145 -17.28 7.92 -19.84
C LEU A 145 -15.89 7.73 -20.43
N ILE A 146 -14.85 7.78 -19.61
CA ILE A 146 -13.48 7.49 -20.04
C ILE A 146 -12.84 6.53 -19.05
N SER A 147 -12.01 5.60 -19.51
CA SER A 147 -11.28 4.78 -18.55
C SER A 147 -10.17 5.57 -17.85
N GLU A 148 -9.98 5.26 -16.57
CA GLU A 148 -8.95 5.83 -15.71
C GLU A 148 -7.53 5.76 -16.33
N PRO A 149 -7.06 4.61 -16.86
CA PRO A 149 -5.74 4.54 -17.46
C PRO A 149 -5.61 5.38 -18.74
N ARG A 150 -6.67 5.50 -19.55
CA ARG A 150 -6.64 6.38 -20.74
C ARG A 150 -6.60 7.85 -20.35
N ALA A 151 -7.36 8.24 -19.33
CA ALA A 151 -7.31 9.60 -18.78
C ALA A 151 -5.92 9.93 -18.23
N ALA A 152 -5.32 9.03 -17.46
CA ALA A 152 -3.97 9.18 -16.92
C ALA A 152 -2.91 9.27 -18.04
N ALA A 153 -2.94 8.38 -19.03
CA ALA A 153 -2.03 8.39 -20.17
C ALA A 153 -2.15 9.68 -21.00
N PHE A 154 -3.38 10.16 -21.22
CA PHE A 154 -3.63 11.45 -21.86
C PHE A 154 -2.97 12.59 -21.08
N TYR A 155 -3.18 12.65 -19.77
CA TYR A 155 -2.57 13.68 -18.92
C TYR A 155 -1.05 13.66 -19.01
N TYR A 156 -0.45 12.48 -18.93
CA TYR A 156 0.99 12.29 -19.04
C TYR A 156 1.52 12.79 -20.39
N SER A 157 0.86 12.44 -21.49
CA SER A 157 1.27 12.82 -22.86
C SER A 157 1.19 14.31 -23.19
N ARG A 158 0.43 15.08 -22.41
CA ARG A 158 0.23 16.52 -22.60
C ARG A 158 1.31 17.37 -21.94
N GLN A 159 2.14 16.79 -21.07
CA GLN A 159 3.23 17.51 -20.42
C GLN A 159 4.43 17.61 -21.36
N HIS A 160 5.03 18.81 -21.45
CA HIS A 160 5.87 19.26 -22.58
C HIS A 160 7.15 18.43 -22.82
N ASP A 161 7.53 17.54 -21.90
CA ASP A 161 8.72 16.68 -22.01
C ASP A 161 8.40 15.24 -22.46
N ALA A 162 7.13 14.82 -22.42
CA ALA A 162 6.72 13.48 -22.81
C ALA A 162 6.50 13.40 -24.33
N LYS A 163 7.57 13.17 -25.10
CA LYS A 163 7.45 12.87 -26.54
C LYS A 163 6.81 11.49 -26.74
N ILE A 164 5.48 11.44 -26.70
CA ILE A 164 4.69 10.24 -27.01
C ILE A 164 4.34 10.27 -28.48
N VAL A 165 4.96 9.36 -29.22
CA VAL A 165 4.73 9.18 -30.66
C VAL A 165 3.92 7.91 -30.89
N LYS A 166 3.37 7.74 -32.09
CA LYS A 166 2.67 6.51 -32.45
C LYS A 166 3.57 5.28 -32.20
N GLY A 167 3.04 4.29 -31.49
CA GLY A 167 3.73 3.07 -31.09
C GLY A 167 4.45 3.16 -29.73
N SER A 168 4.58 4.35 -29.14
CA SER A 168 5.04 4.51 -27.75
C SER A 168 4.16 3.70 -26.81
N THR A 169 4.78 2.97 -25.88
CA THR A 169 4.06 2.19 -24.88
C THR A 169 4.24 2.78 -23.48
N ILE A 170 3.13 2.96 -22.79
CA ILE A 170 3.07 3.49 -21.42
C ILE A 170 2.29 2.49 -20.57
N ALA A 171 2.73 2.27 -19.34
CA ALA A 171 1.97 1.53 -18.35
C ALA A 171 1.45 2.50 -17.30
N VAL A 172 0.17 2.42 -16.97
CA VAL A 172 -0.42 3.14 -15.84
C VAL A 172 -0.54 2.15 -14.69
N PHE A 173 0.00 2.52 -13.54
CA PHE A 173 -0.08 1.76 -12.29
C PHE A 173 -0.86 2.60 -11.27
N ASP A 174 -2.14 2.30 -11.09
CA ASP A 174 -3.02 2.99 -10.13
C ASP A 174 -3.08 2.22 -8.82
N PHE A 175 -2.30 2.66 -7.83
CA PHE A 175 -2.32 2.10 -6.50
C PHE A 175 -3.22 2.92 -5.58
N GLY A 176 -4.51 2.59 -5.63
CA GLY A 176 -5.56 3.28 -4.91
C GLY A 176 -5.60 2.94 -3.42
N GLY A 177 -6.69 3.39 -2.77
CA GLY A 177 -6.94 3.09 -1.36
C GLY A 177 -7.53 1.69 -1.11
N GLY A 178 -8.12 1.06 -2.13
CA GLY A 178 -8.78 -0.24 -1.99
C GLY A 178 -8.45 -1.25 -3.09
N THR A 179 -7.95 -0.79 -4.24
CA THR A 179 -7.62 -1.62 -5.39
C THR A 179 -6.27 -1.20 -5.96
N LEU A 180 -5.67 -2.11 -6.71
CA LEU A 180 -4.53 -1.88 -7.57
C LEU A 180 -4.95 -2.24 -8.98
N ASP A 181 -4.80 -1.30 -9.90
CA ASP A 181 -5.13 -1.48 -11.31
C ASP A 181 -3.89 -1.16 -12.17
N VAL A 182 -3.56 -2.05 -13.11
CA VAL A 182 -2.42 -1.89 -14.02
C VAL A 182 -2.92 -2.01 -15.45
N ALA A 183 -2.58 -1.05 -16.30
CA ALA A 183 -2.92 -1.08 -17.71
C ALA A 183 -1.72 -0.68 -18.57
N VAL A 184 -1.46 -1.44 -19.64
CA VAL A 184 -0.45 -1.13 -20.64
C VAL A 184 -1.16 -0.58 -21.87
N LEU A 185 -0.75 0.60 -22.31
CA LEU A 185 -1.36 1.33 -23.41
C LEU A 185 -0.32 1.62 -24.49
N THR A 186 -0.74 1.53 -25.75
CA THR A 186 0.04 2.00 -26.89
C THR A 186 -0.57 3.26 -27.47
N ALA A 187 0.27 4.23 -27.83
CA ALA A 187 -0.17 5.44 -28.49
C ALA A 187 -0.52 5.14 -29.95
N THR A 188 -1.78 5.33 -30.34
CA THR A 188 -2.25 5.16 -31.72
C THR A 188 -1.98 6.40 -32.58
N ASN A 189 -2.09 7.58 -31.97
CA ASN A 189 -1.72 8.89 -32.51
C ASN A 189 -1.31 9.81 -31.35
N GLU A 190 -0.96 11.05 -31.65
CA GLU A 190 -0.73 12.09 -30.65
C GLU A 190 -1.95 12.21 -29.71
N TRP A 191 -1.73 11.84 -28.44
CA TRP A 191 -2.73 11.86 -27.35
C TRP A 191 -3.90 10.87 -27.44
N THR A 192 -3.81 9.83 -28.28
CA THR A 192 -4.80 8.73 -28.32
C THR A 192 -4.13 7.42 -28.00
N PHE A 193 -4.79 6.61 -27.18
CA PHE A 193 -4.23 5.40 -26.60
C PHE A 193 -5.20 4.23 -26.71
N GLU A 194 -4.67 3.09 -27.12
CA GLU A 194 -5.35 1.80 -27.04
C GLU A 194 -4.77 0.99 -25.88
N VAL A 195 -5.63 0.31 -25.13
CA VAL A 195 -5.20 -0.59 -24.05
C VAL A 195 -4.80 -1.92 -24.67
N LEU A 196 -3.54 -2.31 -24.52
CA LEU A 196 -3.02 -3.60 -24.95
C LEU A 196 -3.43 -4.71 -23.98
N ARG A 197 -3.25 -4.44 -22.67
CA ARG A 197 -3.64 -5.32 -21.57
C ARG A 197 -3.98 -4.51 -20.34
N ALA A 198 -4.87 -5.06 -19.52
CA ALA A 198 -5.15 -4.57 -18.19
C ALA A 198 -5.25 -5.76 -17.22
N GLY A 199 -4.88 -5.53 -15.97
CA GLY A 199 -5.04 -6.47 -14.87
C GLY A 199 -5.19 -5.72 -13.57
N GLY A 200 -5.70 -6.38 -12.53
CA GLY A 200 -6.01 -5.71 -11.27
C GLY A 200 -6.19 -6.66 -10.10
N ASP A 201 -6.20 -6.05 -8.91
CA ASP A 201 -6.38 -6.73 -7.64
C ASP A 201 -7.29 -5.92 -6.71
N ASN A 202 -8.52 -6.41 -6.57
CA ASN A 202 -9.58 -5.76 -5.79
C ASN A 202 -9.35 -5.80 -4.26
N ALA A 203 -8.32 -6.52 -3.80
CA ALA A 203 -7.99 -6.66 -2.39
C ALA A 203 -6.66 -5.99 -2.00
N LEU A 204 -5.94 -5.41 -2.96
CA LEU A 204 -4.64 -4.81 -2.75
C LEU A 204 -4.74 -3.29 -2.91
N GLY A 205 -4.50 -2.54 -1.84
CA GLY A 205 -4.65 -1.09 -1.83
C GLY A 205 -4.16 -0.49 -0.52
N GLY A 206 -4.33 0.82 -0.34
CA GLY A 206 -3.95 1.50 0.90
C GLY A 206 -4.51 0.84 2.18
N LYS A 207 -5.73 0.26 2.12
CA LYS A 207 -6.35 -0.48 3.23
C LYS A 207 -5.66 -1.79 3.58
N SER A 208 -5.10 -2.52 2.60
CA SER A 208 -4.34 -3.74 2.88
C SER A 208 -2.99 -3.42 3.53
N LEU A 209 -2.46 -2.22 3.29
CA LEU A 209 -1.28 -1.68 3.98
C LEU A 209 -1.63 -1.24 5.40
N ASP A 210 -2.76 -0.53 5.57
CA ASP A 210 -3.29 -0.18 6.89
C ASP A 210 -3.49 -1.44 7.76
N GLY A 211 -4.01 -2.51 7.15
CA GLY A 211 -4.17 -3.81 7.82
C GLY A 211 -2.85 -4.47 8.26
N ALA A 212 -1.72 -4.19 7.60
CA ALA A 212 -0.41 -4.68 8.03
C ALA A 212 0.06 -3.98 9.30
N ILE A 213 -0.07 -2.65 9.33
CA ILE A 213 0.23 -1.83 10.50
C ILE A 213 -0.72 -2.19 11.65
N ALA A 214 -2.01 -2.40 11.38
CA ALA A 214 -2.97 -2.81 12.40
C ALA A 214 -2.56 -4.11 13.10
N ARG A 215 -2.10 -5.13 12.34
CA ARG A 215 -1.57 -6.37 12.92
C ARG A 215 -0.33 -6.13 13.78
N TRP A 216 0.58 -5.28 13.32
CA TRP A 216 1.76 -4.88 14.10
C TRP A 216 1.38 -4.19 15.41
N VAL A 217 0.40 -3.27 15.39
CA VAL A 217 -0.14 -2.63 16.59
C VAL A 217 -0.79 -3.66 17.52
N GLU A 218 -1.62 -4.57 16.99
CA GLU A 218 -2.28 -5.60 17.79
C GLU A 218 -1.26 -6.52 18.49
N GLN A 219 -0.15 -6.85 17.83
CA GLN A 219 0.93 -7.64 18.41
C GLN A 219 1.57 -6.90 19.59
N HIS A 220 1.98 -5.64 19.41
CA HIS A 220 2.58 -4.84 20.48
C HIS A 220 1.62 -4.64 21.66
N LEU A 221 0.34 -4.41 21.37
CA LEU A 221 -0.68 -4.31 22.42
C LEU A 221 -0.84 -5.64 23.17
N ALA A 222 -0.79 -6.79 22.49
CA ALA A 222 -0.90 -8.08 23.14
C ALA A 222 0.30 -8.36 24.08
N GLU A 223 1.49 -7.91 23.71
CA GLU A 223 2.72 -8.08 24.47
C GLU A 223 2.80 -7.11 25.67
N GLU A 224 2.52 -5.82 25.45
CA GLU A 224 2.72 -4.78 26.47
C GLU A 224 1.46 -4.46 27.30
N ASN A 225 0.26 -4.62 26.72
CA ASN A 225 -1.01 -4.34 27.39
C ASN A 225 -2.15 -5.27 26.93
N PRO A 226 -2.10 -6.57 27.29
CA PRO A 226 -3.07 -7.56 26.83
C PRO A 226 -4.51 -7.23 27.25
N GLN A 227 -4.70 -6.48 28.34
CA GLN A 227 -6.03 -6.03 28.79
C GLN A 227 -6.62 -5.00 27.82
N LEU A 228 -5.83 -4.04 27.36
CA LEU A 228 -6.26 -3.09 26.33
C LEU A 228 -6.53 -3.80 25.01
N ALA A 229 -5.66 -4.74 24.60
CA ALA A 229 -5.86 -5.55 23.40
C ALA A 229 -7.17 -6.35 23.42
N ALA A 230 -7.50 -6.96 24.57
CA ALA A 230 -8.76 -7.67 24.75
C ALA A 230 -9.97 -6.72 24.74
N TRP A 231 -9.87 -5.58 25.44
CA TRP A 231 -10.95 -4.60 25.52
C TRP A 231 -11.30 -4.00 24.16
N LEU A 232 -10.32 -3.72 23.29
CA LEU A 232 -10.56 -3.23 21.94
C LEU A 232 -11.48 -4.16 21.13
N ARG A 233 -11.50 -5.46 21.42
CA ARG A 233 -12.35 -6.43 20.72
C ARG A 233 -13.80 -6.45 21.22
N THR A 234 -14.13 -5.70 22.27
CA THR A 234 -15.47 -5.58 22.83
C THR A 234 -16.30 -4.49 22.12
N PRO A 235 -17.64 -4.49 22.28
CA PRO A 235 -18.48 -3.38 21.80
C PRO A 235 -18.04 -2.01 22.35
N ASP A 236 -17.59 -1.95 23.60
CA ASP A 236 -17.13 -0.72 24.25
C ASP A 236 -15.82 -0.17 23.62
N GLY A 237 -15.01 -1.06 23.04
CA GLY A 237 -13.77 -0.71 22.35
C GLY A 237 -13.94 -0.22 20.91
N LEU A 238 -15.16 -0.25 20.37
CA LEU A 238 -15.42 0.02 18.95
C LEU A 238 -15.02 1.45 18.53
N GLU A 239 -15.30 2.44 19.37
CA GLU A 239 -14.93 3.84 19.09
C GLU A 239 -13.41 4.01 19.08
N THR A 240 -12.70 3.50 20.09
CA THR A 240 -11.24 3.53 20.14
C THR A 240 -10.61 2.82 18.95
N ARG A 241 -11.16 1.69 18.51
CA ARG A 241 -10.69 1.01 17.29
C ARG A 241 -10.82 1.87 16.04
N ARG A 242 -11.93 2.60 15.89
CA ARG A 242 -12.12 3.51 14.74
C ARG A 242 -11.11 4.66 14.78
N THR A 243 -10.88 5.23 15.96
CA THR A 243 -9.82 6.23 16.12
C THR A 243 -8.45 5.64 15.79
N LEU A 244 -8.18 4.40 16.22
CA LEU A 244 -6.95 3.70 15.91
C LEU A 244 -6.77 3.46 14.40
N ASP A 245 -7.81 3.03 13.69
CA ASP A 245 -7.77 2.87 12.23
C ASP A 245 -7.41 4.19 11.52
N ASP A 246 -7.94 5.33 12.00
CA ASP A 246 -7.58 6.65 11.49
C ASP A 246 -6.12 7.03 11.81
N GLN A 247 -5.65 6.74 13.03
CA GLN A 247 -4.24 6.95 13.41
C GLN A 247 -3.29 6.10 12.56
N ILE A 248 -3.65 4.84 12.29
CA ILE A 248 -2.87 3.94 11.43
C ILE A 248 -2.76 4.48 10.01
N ARG A 249 -3.88 4.89 9.42
CA ARG A 249 -3.89 5.51 8.09
C ARG A 249 -3.01 6.76 8.05
N LYS A 250 -3.12 7.63 9.06
CA LYS A 250 -2.30 8.84 9.18
C LYS A 250 -0.82 8.52 9.33
N ALA A 251 -0.47 7.51 10.13
CA ALA A 251 0.91 7.07 10.30
C ALA A 251 1.48 6.57 8.96
N LYS A 252 0.76 5.72 8.23
CA LYS A 252 1.14 5.28 6.87
C LYS A 252 1.39 6.46 5.92
N GLU A 253 0.46 7.41 5.87
CA GLU A 253 0.59 8.59 5.02
C GLU A 253 1.81 9.42 5.43
N LEU A 254 2.00 9.67 6.73
CA LEU A 254 3.15 10.41 7.26
C LEU A 254 4.48 9.72 6.97
N LEU A 255 4.55 8.39 7.02
CA LEU A 255 5.76 7.61 6.73
C LEU A 255 6.22 7.73 5.27
N SER A 256 5.36 8.22 4.37
CA SER A 256 5.76 8.56 3.00
C SER A 256 6.63 9.82 2.95
N GLU A 257 6.62 10.65 4.00
CA GLU A 257 7.33 11.95 4.07
C GLU A 257 8.35 11.98 5.20
N ALA A 258 8.01 11.43 6.38
CA ALA A 258 8.84 11.39 7.57
C ALA A 258 9.46 10.00 7.83
N PRO A 259 10.63 9.92 8.49
CA PRO A 259 11.30 8.66 8.79
C PRO A 259 10.61 7.83 9.88
N SER A 260 9.68 8.42 10.64
CA SER A 260 8.89 7.73 11.66
C SER A 260 7.52 8.38 11.85
N ALA A 261 6.60 7.62 12.42
CA ALA A 261 5.27 8.09 12.81
C ALA A 261 4.87 7.47 14.15
N THR A 262 4.00 8.17 14.88
CA THR A 262 3.52 7.75 16.19
C THR A 262 2.05 7.35 16.11
N ILE A 263 1.71 6.19 16.69
CA ILE A 263 0.35 5.67 16.80
C ILE A 263 -0.01 5.62 18.28
N ARG A 264 -1.00 6.41 18.69
CA ARG A 264 -1.47 6.47 20.08
C ARG A 264 -2.76 5.67 20.26
N VAL A 265 -2.76 4.73 21.19
CA VAL A 265 -3.90 3.90 21.54
C VAL A 265 -4.39 4.30 22.94
N ARG A 266 -5.56 4.94 23.01
CA ARG A 266 -6.17 5.37 24.28
C ARG A 266 -7.54 4.73 24.46
N GLY A 267 -7.68 3.92 25.51
CA GLY A 267 -8.92 3.21 25.82
C GLY A 267 -8.81 2.48 27.14
N ASN A 268 -9.95 2.19 27.78
CA ASN A 268 -9.99 1.45 29.05
C ASN A 268 -9.05 1.98 30.16
N GLY A 269 -8.92 3.30 30.30
CA GLY A 269 -8.00 3.93 31.27
C GLY A 269 -6.50 3.78 30.95
N SER A 270 -6.15 3.16 29.82
CA SER A 270 -4.78 3.02 29.32
C SER A 270 -4.48 4.03 28.21
N ASP A 271 -3.21 4.42 28.13
CA ASP A 271 -2.68 5.31 27.09
C ASP A 271 -1.31 4.79 26.66
N MET A 272 -1.24 4.22 25.47
CA MET A 272 -0.04 3.61 24.91
C MET A 272 0.36 4.32 23.63
N THR A 273 1.66 4.50 23.43
CA THR A 273 2.21 5.23 22.29
C THR A 273 3.25 4.34 21.62
N LEU A 274 2.96 3.95 20.37
CA LEU A 274 3.83 3.16 19.53
C LEU A 274 4.53 4.06 18.52
N THR A 275 5.83 3.84 18.28
CA THR A 275 6.57 4.52 17.23
C THR A 275 6.89 3.49 16.14
N LEU A 276 6.47 3.78 14.91
CA LEU A 276 6.79 2.98 13.74
C LEU A 276 7.76 3.75 12.87
N THR A 277 8.89 3.15 12.52
CA THR A 277 9.85 3.71 11.57
C THR A 277 9.47 3.38 10.13
N ARG A 278 10.01 4.14 9.17
CA ARG A 278 9.82 3.86 7.74
C ARG A 278 10.34 2.48 7.37
N ASP A 279 11.48 2.08 7.89
CA ASP A 279 12.10 0.78 7.55
C ASP A 279 11.26 -0.39 8.08
N GLU A 280 10.72 -0.29 9.30
CA GLU A 280 9.78 -1.27 9.83
C GLU A 280 8.49 -1.30 9.01
N PHE A 281 7.95 -0.13 8.63
CA PHE A 281 6.77 -0.06 7.77
C PHE A 281 7.00 -0.74 6.42
N GLU A 282 8.15 -0.50 5.78
CA GLU A 282 8.51 -1.14 4.51
C GLU A 282 8.58 -2.67 4.64
N GLN A 283 9.15 -3.18 5.74
CA GLN A 283 9.15 -4.62 6.04
C GLN A 283 7.73 -5.17 6.23
N LEU A 284 6.84 -4.43 6.92
CA LEU A 284 5.45 -4.85 7.16
C LEU A 284 4.61 -4.94 5.89
N ILE A 285 4.91 -4.13 4.88
CA ILE A 285 4.15 -4.09 3.61
C ILE A 285 4.80 -4.90 2.48
N GLU A 286 5.98 -5.47 2.72
CA GLU A 286 6.75 -6.20 1.72
C GLU A 286 5.93 -7.24 0.94
N PRO A 287 5.09 -8.10 1.59
CA PRO A 287 4.27 -9.07 0.86
C PRO A 287 3.29 -8.41 -0.12
N GLN A 288 2.67 -7.30 0.28
CA GLN A 288 1.72 -6.55 -0.53
C GLN A 288 2.41 -5.88 -1.71
N ILE A 289 3.61 -5.31 -1.51
CA ILE A 289 4.37 -4.66 -2.57
C ILE A 289 4.93 -5.69 -3.56
N THR A 290 5.41 -6.84 -3.09
CA THR A 290 5.83 -7.94 -3.97
C THR A 290 4.69 -8.45 -4.83
N ARG A 291 3.49 -8.61 -4.25
CA ARG A 291 2.27 -8.94 -5.02
C ARG A 291 1.96 -7.88 -6.08
N ALA A 292 2.11 -6.60 -5.76
CA ALA A 292 1.88 -5.49 -6.67
C ALA A 292 2.85 -5.49 -7.87
N VAL A 293 4.14 -5.73 -7.59
CA VAL A 293 5.19 -5.85 -8.61
C VAL A 293 4.96 -7.05 -9.51
N HIS A 294 4.58 -8.20 -8.95
CA HIS A 294 4.28 -9.41 -9.72
C HIS A 294 3.09 -9.20 -10.67
N LEU A 295 2.03 -8.54 -10.18
CA LEU A 295 0.89 -8.17 -11.02
C LEU A 295 1.34 -7.27 -12.18
N ALA A 296 2.08 -6.19 -11.90
CA ALA A 296 2.54 -5.27 -12.93
C ALA A 296 3.45 -5.95 -13.97
N ARG A 297 4.38 -6.79 -13.52
CA ARG A 297 5.25 -7.59 -14.39
C ARG A 297 4.43 -8.54 -15.27
N GLY A 298 3.41 -9.19 -14.72
CA GLY A 298 2.49 -10.06 -15.47
C GLY A 298 1.80 -9.31 -16.59
N VAL A 299 1.17 -8.16 -16.29
CA VAL A 299 0.46 -7.35 -17.28
C VAL A 299 1.41 -6.83 -18.37
N LEU A 300 2.63 -6.41 -18.02
CA LEU A 300 3.66 -6.01 -18.99
C LEU A 300 4.04 -7.16 -19.93
N ARG A 301 4.31 -8.35 -19.38
CA ARG A 301 4.63 -9.54 -20.16
C ARG A 301 3.49 -9.93 -21.09
N ASP A 302 2.26 -9.92 -20.61
CA ASP A 302 1.08 -10.33 -21.39
C ASP A 302 0.75 -9.32 -22.50
N ALA A 303 1.21 -8.06 -22.34
CA ALA A 303 1.18 -7.03 -23.37
C ALA A 303 2.35 -7.13 -24.37
N GLY A 304 3.26 -8.10 -24.19
CA GLY A 304 4.43 -8.29 -25.05
C GLY A 304 5.56 -7.27 -24.80
N ILE A 305 5.58 -6.62 -23.64
CA ILE A 305 6.57 -5.59 -23.31
C ILE A 305 7.73 -6.20 -22.50
N GLY A 306 8.91 -6.28 -23.14
CA GLY A 306 10.17 -6.66 -22.48
C GLY A 306 10.87 -5.47 -21.78
N GLY A 307 11.97 -5.75 -21.07
CA GLY A 307 12.68 -4.81 -20.16
C GLY A 307 13.28 -3.53 -20.76
N GLY A 308 12.97 -3.18 -22.00
CA GLY A 308 13.35 -1.90 -22.63
C GLY A 308 12.28 -1.30 -23.55
N GLY A 309 11.09 -1.92 -23.67
CA GLY A 309 10.02 -1.45 -24.55
C GLY A 309 9.06 -0.44 -23.90
N LEU A 310 9.16 -0.27 -22.58
CA LEU A 310 8.29 0.62 -21.81
C LEU A 310 8.88 2.03 -21.74
N GLN A 311 8.17 3.02 -22.29
CA GLN A 311 8.61 4.42 -22.24
C GLN A 311 8.47 5.00 -20.83
N ALA A 312 7.36 4.67 -20.15
CA ALA A 312 7.10 5.12 -18.80
C ALA A 312 6.14 4.17 -18.08
N LEU A 313 6.42 3.96 -16.80
CA LEU A 313 5.51 3.42 -15.81
C LEU A 313 4.96 4.58 -14.99
N TYR A 314 3.78 5.07 -15.39
CA TYR A 314 3.12 6.22 -14.78
C TYR A 314 2.36 5.80 -13.52
N LEU A 315 2.85 6.26 -12.37
CA LEU A 315 2.25 5.93 -11.08
C LEU A 315 1.12 6.90 -10.73
N THR A 316 -0.05 6.35 -10.46
CA THR A 316 -1.25 7.08 -10.05
C THR A 316 -1.82 6.47 -8.76
N GLY A 317 -2.77 7.16 -8.12
CA GLY A 317 -3.34 6.70 -6.86
C GLY A 317 -2.53 7.10 -5.62
N GLY A 318 -3.22 7.16 -4.47
CA GLY A 318 -2.64 7.69 -3.23
C GLY A 318 -1.52 6.81 -2.64
N SER A 319 -1.61 5.49 -2.78
CA SER A 319 -0.62 4.55 -2.23
C SER A 319 0.67 4.55 -3.04
N SER A 320 0.62 5.00 -4.30
CA SER A 320 1.81 5.24 -5.12
C SER A 320 2.71 6.36 -4.60
N ARG A 321 2.33 7.12 -3.57
CA ARG A 321 3.22 8.11 -2.93
C ARG A 321 4.27 7.49 -2.02
N ILE A 322 4.10 6.22 -1.64
CA ILE A 322 5.03 5.52 -0.76
C ILE A 322 6.37 5.36 -1.51
N PRO A 323 7.50 5.89 -1.00
CA PRO A 323 8.79 5.83 -1.71
C PRO A 323 9.24 4.40 -2.03
N TYR A 324 8.89 3.44 -1.16
CA TYR A 324 9.18 2.03 -1.37
C TYR A 324 8.53 1.45 -2.64
N VAL A 325 7.31 1.88 -2.96
CA VAL A 325 6.60 1.46 -4.18
C VAL A 325 7.40 1.88 -5.42
N HIS A 326 7.97 3.08 -5.43
CA HIS A 326 8.77 3.58 -6.56
C HIS A 326 10.03 2.75 -6.74
N ARG A 327 10.77 2.49 -5.65
CA ARG A 327 12.00 1.69 -5.68
C ARG A 327 11.73 0.28 -6.23
N ARG A 328 10.63 -0.34 -5.77
CA ARG A 328 10.26 -1.69 -6.16
C ARG A 328 9.74 -1.78 -7.60
N LEU A 329 9.08 -0.75 -8.11
CA LEU A 329 8.60 -0.74 -9.50
C LEU A 329 9.66 -0.28 -10.50
N ALA A 330 10.73 0.40 -10.07
CA ALA A 330 11.79 0.88 -10.94
C ALA A 330 12.50 -0.26 -11.71
N GLU A 331 12.43 -1.49 -11.21
CA GLU A 331 12.94 -2.68 -11.91
C GLU A 331 12.11 -3.06 -13.16
N LEU A 332 10.88 -2.53 -13.30
CA LEU A 332 9.97 -2.83 -14.41
C LEU A 332 10.05 -1.80 -15.54
N GLY A 333 10.64 -0.63 -15.28
CA GLY A 333 10.84 0.42 -16.28
C GLY A 333 10.93 1.82 -15.68
N PRO A 334 11.06 2.85 -16.54
CA PRO A 334 11.22 4.23 -16.10
C PRO A 334 10.01 4.72 -15.32
N ILE A 335 10.18 5.04 -14.04
CA ILE A 335 9.12 5.59 -13.20
C ILE A 335 8.79 7.00 -13.64
N ALA A 336 7.50 7.25 -13.88
CA ALA A 336 6.97 8.58 -14.08
C ALA A 336 6.02 8.92 -12.94
N THR A 337 6.21 10.10 -12.36
CA THR A 337 5.22 10.78 -11.53
C THR A 337 5.04 12.19 -12.04
N LEU A 338 3.80 12.62 -12.18
CA LEU A 338 3.44 13.95 -12.66
C LEU A 338 2.28 14.44 -11.82
N ASP A 339 2.45 15.63 -11.25
CA ASP A 339 1.42 16.30 -10.44
C ASP A 339 0.95 15.43 -9.25
N ASP A 340 -0.15 15.82 -8.61
CA ASP A 340 -0.78 15.03 -7.56
C ASP A 340 -1.43 13.75 -8.14
N PRO A 341 -0.95 12.53 -7.76
CA PRO A 341 -1.51 11.24 -8.21
C PRO A 341 -3.00 11.04 -7.94
N LYS A 342 -3.61 11.82 -7.03
CA LYS A 342 -5.05 11.79 -6.72
C LYS A 342 -5.89 12.62 -7.68
N THR A 343 -5.30 13.49 -8.50
CA THR A 343 -6.05 14.45 -9.36
C THR A 343 -5.77 14.28 -10.84
N VAL A 344 -4.70 13.58 -11.20
CA VAL A 344 -4.23 13.43 -12.59
C VAL A 344 -5.26 12.75 -13.50
N VAL A 345 -5.99 11.77 -12.98
CA VAL A 345 -7.06 11.08 -13.69
C VAL A 345 -8.19 12.05 -14.05
N ALA A 346 -8.66 12.83 -13.08
CA ALA A 346 -9.69 13.84 -13.31
C ALA A 346 -9.22 14.93 -14.29
N LYS A 347 -7.98 15.44 -14.15
CA LYS A 347 -7.39 16.42 -15.08
C LYS A 347 -7.28 15.86 -16.50
N GLY A 348 -6.82 14.62 -16.63
CA GLY A 348 -6.72 13.92 -17.90
C GLY A 348 -8.08 13.79 -18.59
N ALA A 349 -9.10 13.37 -17.84
CA ALA A 349 -10.47 13.25 -18.34
C ALA A 349 -11.05 14.61 -18.80
N ALA A 350 -10.82 15.68 -18.04
CA ALA A 350 -11.26 17.03 -18.43
C ALA A 350 -10.59 17.53 -19.73
N GLY A 351 -9.32 17.17 -19.94
CA GLY A 351 -8.56 17.54 -21.14
C GLY A 351 -8.82 16.66 -22.36
N PHE A 352 -9.20 15.39 -22.19
CA PHE A 352 -9.38 14.45 -23.29
C PHE A 352 -10.54 14.86 -24.21
N VAL A 353 -11.70 15.07 -23.60
CA VAL A 353 -12.98 15.41 -24.25
C VAL A 353 -12.94 16.80 -24.89
N ALA A 354 -12.20 17.73 -24.28
CA ALA A 354 -11.98 19.08 -24.78
C ALA A 354 -11.46 19.16 -26.22
N GLY A 355 -10.68 18.15 -26.64
CA GLY A 355 -10.10 18.10 -27.98
C GLY A 355 -11.04 17.55 -29.05
N GLY A 356 -12.34 17.42 -28.77
CA GLY A 356 -13.33 16.85 -29.71
C GLY A 356 -13.16 15.34 -29.90
N ARG A 357 -12.50 14.66 -28.97
CA ARG A 357 -12.26 13.21 -29.03
C ARG A 357 -13.47 12.46 -28.50
N VAL A 358 -13.89 11.45 -29.25
CA VAL A 358 -14.97 10.55 -28.83
C VAL A 358 -14.42 9.58 -27.79
N THR A 359 -15.17 9.37 -26.72
CA THR A 359 -14.90 8.27 -25.80
C THR A 359 -15.49 7.00 -26.41
N ASP A 360 -14.66 6.17 -27.04
CA ASP A 360 -15.11 4.86 -27.51
C ASP A 360 -15.50 3.96 -26.32
N PRO A 361 -16.46 3.03 -26.50
CA PRO A 361 -16.71 2.00 -25.51
C PRO A 361 -15.40 1.20 -25.26
N PRO A 362 -15.17 0.72 -24.02
CA PRO A 362 -13.98 -0.07 -23.73
C PRO A 362 -13.88 -1.24 -24.72
N ALA A 363 -12.67 -1.51 -25.19
CA ALA A 363 -12.42 -2.68 -26.01
C ALA A 363 -12.71 -3.92 -25.14
N MET A 364 -13.29 -4.97 -25.72
CA MET A 364 -13.39 -6.27 -25.05
C MET A 364 -11.98 -6.86 -24.93
N VAL A 365 -11.21 -6.41 -23.94
CA VAL A 365 -9.93 -7.00 -23.57
C VAL A 365 -10.23 -7.95 -22.40
N ASP A 366 -9.73 -9.19 -22.48
CA ASP A 366 -9.75 -10.12 -21.35
C ASP A 366 -8.99 -9.47 -20.19
N THR A 367 -9.75 -8.89 -19.26
CA THR A 367 -9.19 -8.26 -18.06
C THR A 367 -9.20 -9.30 -16.96
N GLU A 368 -8.02 -9.81 -16.61
CA GLU A 368 -7.90 -10.78 -15.53
C GLU A 368 -7.89 -10.03 -14.19
N VAL A 369 -9.01 -10.11 -13.47
CA VAL A 369 -9.14 -9.56 -12.11
C VAL A 369 -8.93 -10.70 -11.12
N LEU A 370 -7.88 -10.60 -10.30
CA LEU A 370 -7.62 -11.58 -9.25
C LEU A 370 -8.63 -11.41 -8.10
N GLU A 371 -9.78 -12.08 -8.19
CA GLU A 371 -10.68 -12.21 -7.05
C GLU A 371 -10.19 -13.30 -6.08
N ARG A 372 -10.35 -13.06 -4.78
CA ARG A 372 -10.15 -14.12 -3.76
C ARG A 372 -11.15 -15.24 -4.04
N ARG A 373 -10.70 -16.35 -4.63
CA ARG A 373 -11.47 -17.60 -4.67
C ARG A 373 -11.83 -17.98 -3.24
N ARG A 374 -13.07 -17.72 -2.82
CA ARG A 374 -13.64 -18.41 -1.66
C ARG A 374 -13.58 -19.90 -1.98
N SER A 375 -12.83 -20.65 -1.19
CA SER A 375 -12.81 -22.11 -1.23
C SER A 375 -14.24 -22.62 -1.33
N ARG A 376 -14.60 -23.24 -2.46
CA ARG A 376 -15.90 -23.89 -2.69
C ARG A 376 -15.96 -25.27 -2.02
N ASN A 377 -15.14 -25.54 -1.00
CA ASN A 377 -15.26 -26.74 -0.17
C ASN A 377 -15.85 -26.37 1.19
N ALA A 378 -17.14 -26.04 1.19
CA ALA A 378 -17.98 -26.14 2.37
C ALA A 378 -19.29 -26.81 1.94
N THR A 379 -19.28 -28.15 1.98
CA THR A 379 -20.50 -28.96 1.94
C THR A 379 -21.44 -28.41 3.02
N SER A 380 -22.63 -27.97 2.62
CA SER A 380 -23.63 -27.41 3.51
C SER A 380 -24.04 -28.43 4.58
N ALA A 381 -23.52 -28.28 5.80
CA ALA A 381 -24.08 -28.94 6.96
C ALA A 381 -25.49 -28.35 7.24
N PRO A 382 -26.49 -29.16 7.58
CA PRO A 382 -27.82 -28.65 7.90
C PRO A 382 -27.76 -27.79 9.17
N PRO A 383 -28.61 -26.76 9.30
CA PRO A 383 -28.62 -25.91 10.48
C PRO A 383 -28.95 -26.74 11.74
N PRO A 384 -28.28 -26.49 12.88
CA PRO A 384 -28.61 -27.17 14.13
C PRO A 384 -30.01 -26.77 14.57
N ARG A 385 -30.82 -27.79 14.89
CA ARG A 385 -32.15 -27.67 15.49
C ARG A 385 -32.04 -26.86 16.79
N ALA A 386 -32.90 -25.85 16.93
CA ALA A 386 -33.04 -25.06 18.15
C ALA A 386 -33.28 -25.98 19.36
N ALA A 387 -32.37 -25.94 20.34
CA ALA A 387 -32.57 -26.56 21.63
C ALA A 387 -33.62 -25.74 22.41
N ALA A 388 -34.64 -26.44 22.90
CA ALA A 388 -35.68 -25.87 23.75
C ALA A 388 -35.06 -25.28 25.02
N PHE A 389 -35.48 -24.06 25.36
CA PHE A 389 -35.23 -23.46 26.67
C PHE A 389 -35.86 -24.33 27.76
N VAL A 390 -35.04 -24.80 28.69
CA VAL A 390 -35.49 -25.36 29.97
C VAL A 390 -35.13 -24.32 31.03
N GLU A 391 -36.16 -23.69 31.62
CA GLU A 391 -36.00 -22.85 32.81
C GLU A 391 -35.65 -23.72 34.03
N PRO A 392 -34.68 -23.30 34.86
CA PRO A 392 -34.61 -23.78 36.23
C PRO A 392 -35.12 -22.72 37.22
N ASN A 393 -36.18 -23.15 37.89
CA ASN A 393 -36.77 -22.69 39.14
C ASN A 393 -36.00 -21.67 40.00
N THR A 394 -36.77 -20.67 40.39
CA THR A 394 -36.62 -19.79 41.54
C THR A 394 -36.36 -20.54 42.84
N SER A 395 -35.27 -20.21 43.52
CA SER A 395 -35.18 -20.32 44.98
C SER A 395 -34.55 -19.04 45.54
N SER A 396 -35.39 -18.27 46.21
CA SER A 396 -35.08 -17.08 46.97
C SER A 396 -34.18 -17.37 48.18
N SER A 397 -33.09 -16.62 48.34
CA SER A 397 -32.50 -16.37 49.64
C SER A 397 -32.20 -14.89 49.82
N THR A 398 -33.02 -14.26 50.66
CA THR A 398 -32.86 -12.95 51.27
C THR A 398 -31.50 -12.78 51.96
N SER A 399 -30.78 -11.71 51.63
CA SER A 399 -29.76 -11.12 52.50
C SER A 399 -29.86 -9.60 52.46
N THR A 400 -29.96 -9.04 53.65
CA THR A 400 -30.31 -7.66 54.00
C THR A 400 -29.11 -6.69 53.95
N ARG A 401 -29.40 -5.48 53.46
CA ARG A 401 -28.82 -4.15 53.82
C ARG A 401 -27.33 -4.06 54.23
N ASN A 402 -26.61 -3.15 53.57
CA ASN A 402 -26.39 -1.84 54.21
C ASN A 402 -25.97 -0.72 53.25
N ASN A 403 -26.63 0.41 53.47
CA ASN A 403 -26.44 1.71 52.85
C ASN A 403 -25.38 2.47 53.67
N ARG A 404 -24.40 3.12 53.03
CA ARG A 404 -23.72 4.25 53.66
C ARG A 404 -23.32 5.30 52.63
N ARG A 405 -24.12 6.37 52.62
CA ARG A 405 -23.79 7.69 52.08
C ARG A 405 -22.75 8.34 53.00
N VAL A 406 -21.76 9.02 52.44
CA VAL A 406 -21.00 10.07 53.13
C VAL A 406 -20.95 11.28 52.19
N MET A 407 -21.37 12.43 52.72
CA MET A 407 -21.46 13.71 52.04
C MET A 407 -20.68 14.73 52.89
N VAL A 408 -19.75 15.44 52.24
CA VAL A 408 -19.34 16.87 52.38
C VAL A 408 -18.86 17.42 53.73
N LEU A 409 -17.72 18.15 53.69
CA LEU A 409 -17.46 19.54 54.16
C LEU A 409 -15.95 19.83 53.90
N ALA A 410 -15.51 20.75 53.03
CA ALA A 410 -15.59 22.23 52.97
C ALA A 410 -14.54 22.99 53.81
N GLY A 411 -13.84 23.94 53.16
CA GLY A 411 -12.92 24.98 53.70
C GLY A 411 -11.64 25.05 52.86
N GLY A 412 -11.39 26.02 51.97
CA GLY A 412 -11.25 27.49 52.16
C GLY A 412 -9.78 27.79 52.58
N ALA A 413 -8.95 28.68 52.00
CA ALA A 413 -9.10 29.86 51.15
C ALA A 413 -7.73 30.15 50.44
N VAL A 414 -7.72 30.65 49.20
CA VAL A 414 -7.31 32.01 48.74
C VAL A 414 -5.95 32.53 49.24
N ALA A 415 -5.01 32.79 48.32
CA ALA A 415 -4.50 34.13 47.99
C ALA A 415 -3.32 34.09 47.00
N ALA A 416 -3.44 34.87 45.93
CA ALA A 416 -2.38 35.20 44.98
C ALA A 416 -1.60 36.43 45.45
N VAL A 417 -0.28 36.46 45.24
CA VAL A 417 0.51 37.71 45.09
C VAL A 417 1.67 37.46 44.11
N LEU A 418 1.61 38.13 42.96
CA LEU A 418 2.77 38.55 42.17
C LEU A 418 3.14 39.97 42.61
N ILE A 419 4.42 40.28 42.77
CA ILE A 419 5.04 41.57 42.40
C ILE A 419 6.57 41.39 42.37
N ALA A 420 7.16 42.06 41.39
CA ALA A 420 8.54 42.00 40.94
C ALA A 420 9.48 43.01 41.63
N ALA A 421 10.76 42.85 41.26
CA ALA A 421 11.78 43.88 41.02
C ALA A 421 12.90 44.09 42.07
N ALA A 422 14.07 43.54 41.70
CA ALA A 422 15.33 44.24 41.37
C ALA A 422 16.17 44.94 42.46
N GLY A 423 17.47 44.61 42.48
CA GLY A 423 18.52 45.62 42.58
C GLY A 423 19.92 45.19 43.06
N PHE A 424 20.91 45.40 42.16
CA PHE A 424 22.36 45.62 42.35
C PHE A 424 23.34 44.42 42.53
N TYR A 425 24.25 44.09 41.59
CA TYR A 425 25.47 44.74 40.96
C TYR A 425 26.76 44.24 41.64
N TYR A 426 27.77 43.62 41.00
CA TYR A 426 28.72 44.04 39.94
C TYR A 426 29.14 42.79 39.10
N GLY A 427 29.35 42.80 37.77
CA GLY A 427 30.40 43.46 36.96
C GLY A 427 31.65 42.56 36.87
N THR A 428 32.00 41.89 35.76
CA THR A 428 32.65 42.45 34.54
C THR A 428 32.45 41.62 33.25
N GLN A 429 32.37 42.37 32.14
CA GLN A 429 32.63 42.10 30.70
C GLN A 429 33.97 41.34 30.42
N ASP A 430 34.25 40.66 29.30
CA ASP A 430 34.04 40.99 27.87
C ASP A 430 33.97 39.74 26.94
N ASP A 431 33.19 39.94 25.86
CA ASP A 431 33.22 39.52 24.44
C ASP A 431 33.71 38.17 23.85
N ALA A 432 32.84 37.74 22.93
CA ALA A 432 32.86 36.74 21.87
C ALA A 432 34.17 36.49 21.09
N GLN A 433 34.36 35.23 20.68
CA GLN A 433 34.55 34.87 19.25
C GLN A 433 34.36 33.37 19.01
N ALA A 434 33.78 33.07 17.84
CA ALA A 434 33.61 31.74 17.27
C ALA A 434 34.96 31.10 16.89
N ALA A 435 35.06 29.78 17.03
CA ALA A 435 36.13 28.99 16.44
C ALA A 435 35.58 27.66 15.93
N GLU A 436 35.74 27.46 14.62
CA GLU A 436 35.66 26.18 13.91
C GLU A 436 36.65 25.17 14.52
N ALA A 437 36.22 23.92 14.70
CA ALA A 437 37.09 22.82 15.08
C ALA A 437 37.39 21.96 13.85
N THR A 438 38.60 22.14 13.33
CA THR A 438 39.26 21.35 12.29
C THR A 438 39.46 19.90 12.76
N ALA A 439 38.93 18.92 12.03
CA ALA A 439 39.27 17.51 12.22
C ALA A 439 40.42 17.14 11.28
N THR A 440 41.56 16.79 11.88
CA THR A 440 42.81 16.40 11.23
C THR A 440 42.69 14.99 10.61
N THR A 441 42.84 14.90 9.29
CA THR A 441 43.06 13.64 8.58
C THR A 441 44.46 13.12 8.92
N THR A 442 44.54 11.90 9.48
CA THR A 442 45.80 11.16 9.58
C THR A 442 45.78 10.09 8.49
N GLU A 443 46.58 10.34 7.46
CA GLU A 443 46.83 9.45 6.33
C GLU A 443 47.72 8.29 6.81
N ALA A 444 47.16 7.08 6.86
CA ALA A 444 47.92 5.85 7.07
C ALA A 444 48.11 5.16 5.71
N ALA A 445 49.37 4.98 5.34
CA ALA A 445 49.85 4.54 4.05
C ALA A 445 49.26 3.19 3.58
N ALA A 446 48.87 3.16 2.31
CA ALA A 446 48.46 1.97 1.57
C ALA A 446 49.64 0.98 1.41
N ALA A 447 49.41 -0.27 1.81
CA ALA A 447 50.19 -1.43 1.36
C ALA A 447 49.66 -1.90 0.00
N PRO A 448 50.49 -2.51 -0.87
CA PRO A 448 50.14 -2.78 -2.26
C PRO A 448 49.01 -3.81 -2.38
N ASP A 449 48.08 -3.46 -3.25
CA ASP A 449 46.96 -4.25 -3.73
C ASP A 449 47.46 -5.54 -4.41
N ASN A 450 47.13 -6.67 -3.79
CA ASN A 450 47.26 -8.01 -4.37
C ASN A 450 45.88 -8.58 -4.70
N GLY A 451 44.91 -7.78 -5.19
CA GLY A 451 43.68 -8.22 -5.85
C GLY A 451 42.80 -9.24 -5.09
N GLY A 452 43.07 -9.45 -3.81
CA GLY A 452 42.44 -10.46 -2.97
C GLY A 452 41.41 -9.78 -2.09
N LYS A 453 40.14 -10.08 -2.33
CA LYS A 453 39.01 -9.57 -1.55
C LYS A 453 39.22 -9.92 -0.06
N PRO A 454 38.97 -9.00 0.87
CA PRO A 454 39.20 -9.26 2.29
C PRO A 454 38.36 -10.45 2.75
N PRO A 455 38.92 -11.38 3.56
CA PRO A 455 38.15 -12.46 4.15
C PRO A 455 37.07 -11.91 5.09
N ALA A 456 35.94 -12.60 5.22
CA ALA A 456 34.86 -12.19 6.11
C ALA A 456 35.23 -12.46 7.59
N THR A 457 36.18 -11.68 8.11
CA THR A 457 36.61 -11.71 9.50
C THR A 457 35.55 -11.10 10.42
N PRO A 458 35.59 -11.34 11.75
CA PRO A 458 34.63 -10.76 12.69
C PRO A 458 34.48 -9.23 12.61
N ASP A 459 35.55 -8.53 12.23
CA ASP A 459 35.59 -7.07 12.11
C ASP A 459 35.31 -6.56 10.69
N SER A 460 35.12 -7.45 9.71
CA SER A 460 34.87 -7.06 8.31
C SER A 460 33.46 -6.52 8.14
N SER A 461 33.33 -5.29 7.62
CA SER A 461 32.06 -4.68 7.22
C SER A 461 31.90 -4.64 5.69
N TYR A 462 32.56 -5.55 4.98
CA TYR A 462 32.55 -5.56 3.52
C TYR A 462 31.17 -5.90 2.95
N VAL A 463 30.79 -5.19 1.89
CA VAL A 463 29.59 -5.43 1.08
C VAL A 463 30.00 -5.67 -0.36
N SER A 464 29.28 -6.52 -1.10
CA SER A 464 29.56 -6.74 -2.53
C SER A 464 29.36 -5.44 -3.31
N GLU A 465 30.31 -5.08 -4.18
CA GLU A 465 30.21 -3.90 -5.05
C GLU A 465 30.13 -4.29 -6.53
N THR A 466 30.61 -5.48 -6.85
CA THR A 466 30.72 -6.03 -8.19
C THR A 466 29.99 -7.36 -8.31
N TYR A 467 29.64 -7.72 -9.55
CA TYR A 467 29.03 -9.02 -9.87
C TYR A 467 29.92 -10.18 -9.40
N ASP A 468 31.24 -10.05 -9.57
CA ASP A 468 32.22 -11.07 -9.20
C ASP A 468 32.36 -11.22 -7.68
N ASP A 469 31.96 -10.23 -6.88
CA ASP A 469 31.96 -10.33 -5.41
C ASP A 469 30.92 -11.34 -4.93
N VAL A 470 29.82 -11.47 -5.67
CA VAL A 470 28.74 -12.39 -5.34
C VAL A 470 28.96 -13.74 -6.02
N THR A 471 29.27 -13.75 -7.32
CA THR A 471 29.35 -15.01 -8.08
C THR A 471 30.56 -15.87 -7.69
N ALA A 472 31.63 -15.29 -7.15
CA ALA A 472 32.73 -16.05 -6.58
C ALA A 472 32.34 -16.88 -5.34
N LEU A 473 31.25 -16.51 -4.66
CA LEU A 473 30.72 -17.18 -3.48
C LEU A 473 29.56 -18.13 -3.81
N LEU A 474 28.94 -17.95 -4.97
CA LEU A 474 27.81 -18.76 -5.39
C LEU A 474 28.26 -20.18 -5.77
N PRO A 475 27.47 -21.21 -5.41
CA PRO A 475 27.70 -22.57 -5.87
C PRO A 475 27.66 -22.66 -7.39
N ARG A 476 28.67 -23.29 -8.00
CA ARG A 476 28.70 -23.49 -9.46
C ARG A 476 27.45 -24.20 -9.98
N LYS A 477 26.91 -25.16 -9.21
CA LYS A 477 25.68 -25.86 -9.56
C LYS A 477 24.50 -24.91 -9.76
N LEU A 478 24.42 -23.80 -9.02
CA LEU A 478 23.39 -22.78 -9.22
C LEU A 478 23.67 -21.96 -10.49
N ILE A 479 24.91 -21.50 -10.68
CA ILE A 479 25.29 -20.67 -11.83
C ILE A 479 25.09 -21.45 -13.14
N ASP A 480 25.63 -22.67 -13.22
CA ASP A 480 25.61 -23.51 -14.42
C ASP A 480 24.20 -24.02 -14.76
N ALA A 481 23.34 -24.15 -13.76
CA ALA A 481 21.94 -24.57 -13.93
C ALA A 481 20.98 -23.41 -14.18
N SER A 482 21.46 -22.17 -14.13
CA SER A 482 20.65 -20.98 -14.39
C SER A 482 20.71 -20.59 -15.86
N SER A 483 19.59 -20.14 -16.42
CA SER A 483 19.55 -19.56 -17.77
C SER A 483 20.31 -18.23 -17.83
N GLU A 484 20.28 -17.48 -16.73
CA GLU A 484 21.08 -16.27 -16.53
C GLU A 484 21.30 -16.00 -15.03
N CYS A 485 22.43 -15.33 -14.72
CA CYS A 485 22.70 -14.71 -13.44
C CYS A 485 23.10 -13.26 -13.71
N ASN A 486 22.25 -12.31 -13.31
CA ASN A 486 22.44 -10.90 -13.63
C ASN A 486 22.43 -10.03 -12.36
N LYS A 487 23.05 -8.85 -12.46
CA LYS A 487 22.90 -7.80 -11.45
C LYS A 487 21.41 -7.46 -11.33
N SER A 488 20.87 -7.50 -10.13
CA SER A 488 19.44 -7.30 -9.86
C SER A 488 19.14 -6.05 -9.03
N GLY A 489 20.15 -5.50 -8.36
CA GLY A 489 19.99 -4.30 -7.54
C GLY A 489 21.06 -4.22 -6.46
N PHE A 490 20.72 -3.54 -5.37
CA PHE A 490 21.54 -3.42 -4.18
C PHE A 490 20.68 -3.70 -2.94
N SER A 491 21.27 -4.31 -1.92
CA SER A 491 20.66 -4.47 -0.60
C SER A 491 20.44 -3.11 0.06
N THR A 492 19.72 -3.09 1.19
CA THR A 492 19.53 -1.88 2.01
C THR A 492 20.84 -1.28 2.51
N GLN A 493 21.89 -2.08 2.65
CA GLN A 493 23.24 -1.66 3.06
C GLN A 493 24.16 -1.35 1.86
N GLY A 494 23.62 -1.33 0.64
CA GLY A 494 24.37 -1.04 -0.58
C GLY A 494 25.13 -2.23 -1.17
N ALA A 495 24.89 -3.46 -0.72
CA ALA A 495 25.52 -4.65 -1.28
C ALA A 495 24.89 -5.03 -2.63
N LEU A 496 25.66 -5.05 -3.71
CA LEU A 496 25.21 -5.49 -5.03
C LEU A 496 24.63 -6.90 -4.97
N GLN A 497 23.43 -7.07 -5.52
CA GLN A 497 22.71 -8.34 -5.58
C GLN A 497 22.79 -8.97 -6.96
N VAL A 498 23.01 -10.29 -7.01
CA VAL A 498 22.95 -11.11 -8.22
C VAL A 498 21.75 -12.03 -8.13
N ARG A 499 20.91 -12.02 -9.17
CA ARG A 499 19.74 -12.89 -9.29
C ARG A 499 20.00 -13.91 -10.38
N CYS A 500 19.90 -15.18 -10.02
CA CYS A 500 20.05 -16.34 -10.88
C CYS A 500 18.68 -16.96 -11.16
N LEU A 501 18.37 -17.21 -12.43
CA LEU A 501 17.11 -17.78 -12.88
C LEU A 501 17.32 -19.25 -13.22
N VAL A 502 16.78 -20.15 -12.40
CA VAL A 502 17.00 -21.60 -12.58
C VAL A 502 16.31 -22.04 -13.88
N ASN A 503 17.04 -22.73 -14.74
CA ASN A 503 16.47 -23.28 -15.96
C ASN A 503 15.70 -24.58 -15.61
N PRO A 504 14.40 -24.69 -15.93
CA PRO A 504 13.62 -25.92 -15.66
C PRO A 504 14.26 -27.19 -16.23
N ASP A 505 14.91 -27.09 -17.40
CA ASP A 505 15.51 -28.25 -18.08
C ASP A 505 16.88 -28.66 -17.49
N SER A 506 17.44 -27.83 -16.60
CA SER A 506 18.72 -28.10 -15.95
C SER A 506 18.62 -29.24 -14.93
N SER A 507 19.79 -29.75 -14.49
CA SER A 507 19.83 -30.74 -13.42
C SER A 507 19.23 -30.21 -12.11
N LEU A 508 19.39 -28.92 -11.82
CA LEU A 508 18.83 -28.28 -10.64
C LEU A 508 17.31 -28.11 -10.78
N GLY A 509 16.84 -27.57 -11.90
CA GLY A 509 15.41 -27.37 -12.16
C GLY A 509 14.61 -28.67 -12.08
N LYS A 510 15.15 -29.76 -12.64
CA LYS A 510 14.56 -31.10 -12.52
C LYS A 510 14.57 -31.64 -11.09
N ALA A 511 15.65 -31.40 -10.33
CA ALA A 511 15.75 -31.85 -8.95
C ALA A 511 14.70 -31.17 -8.05
N ILE A 512 14.39 -29.90 -8.33
CA ILE A 512 13.35 -29.14 -7.60
C ILE A 512 11.97 -29.23 -8.26
N GLY A 513 11.77 -30.17 -9.20
CA GLY A 513 10.46 -30.48 -9.77
C GLY A 513 9.83 -29.38 -10.63
N MET A 514 10.64 -28.54 -11.28
CA MET A 514 10.12 -27.48 -12.17
C MET A 514 9.52 -28.05 -13.46
N ASP A 515 8.33 -27.58 -13.81
CA ASP A 515 7.73 -27.72 -15.12
C ASP A 515 8.31 -26.70 -16.12
N GLN A 516 8.10 -26.91 -17.43
CA GLN A 516 8.65 -26.06 -18.49
C GLN A 516 8.24 -24.57 -18.43
N HIS A 517 7.19 -24.25 -17.66
CA HIS A 517 6.70 -22.87 -17.48
C HIS A 517 7.02 -22.31 -16.09
N ASP A 518 7.67 -23.09 -15.23
CA ASP A 518 8.00 -22.67 -13.87
C ASP A 518 9.19 -21.72 -13.87
N TYR A 519 9.22 -20.88 -12.85
CA TYR A 519 10.21 -19.84 -12.71
C TYR A 519 10.67 -19.75 -11.27
N GLU A 520 11.90 -20.22 -11.02
CA GLU A 520 12.55 -20.15 -9.71
C GLU A 520 13.72 -19.16 -9.79
N ALA A 521 13.72 -18.17 -8.90
CA ALA A 521 14.74 -17.13 -8.88
C ALA A 521 15.46 -17.10 -7.54
N VAL A 522 16.78 -17.26 -7.59
CA VAL A 522 17.65 -17.22 -6.42
C VAL A 522 18.43 -15.91 -6.42
N THR A 523 18.19 -15.07 -5.42
CA THR A 523 18.92 -13.82 -5.23
C THR A 523 20.00 -13.99 -4.18
N ALA A 524 21.21 -13.53 -4.46
CA ALA A 524 22.33 -13.60 -3.54
C ALA A 524 23.14 -12.30 -3.50
N TRP A 525 23.80 -12.06 -2.37
CA TRP A 525 24.75 -10.96 -2.18
C TRP A 525 25.71 -11.24 -1.03
N ARG A 526 26.78 -10.46 -0.93
CA ARG A 526 27.69 -10.51 0.22
C ARG A 526 27.50 -9.27 1.09
N ASP A 527 27.25 -9.49 2.37
CA ASP A 527 27.27 -8.46 3.40
C ASP A 527 27.75 -9.07 4.71
N ASP A 528 28.99 -8.78 5.05
CA ASP A 528 29.69 -9.44 6.15
C ASP A 528 29.04 -9.09 7.51
N GLN A 529 28.69 -7.83 7.73
CA GLN A 529 28.09 -7.38 8.99
C GLN A 529 26.64 -7.84 9.11
N TYR A 530 25.86 -7.76 8.02
CA TYR A 530 24.47 -8.16 8.01
C TYR A 530 24.31 -9.68 8.13
N ALA A 531 25.17 -10.48 7.49
CA ALA A 531 25.19 -11.92 7.65
C ALA A 531 25.46 -12.31 9.12
N ARG A 532 26.46 -11.70 9.78
CA ARG A 532 26.76 -12.02 11.18
C ARG A 532 25.64 -11.61 12.13
N SER A 533 25.10 -10.40 11.99
CA SER A 533 24.05 -9.90 12.88
C SER A 533 22.76 -10.71 12.74
N ASN A 534 22.32 -10.98 11.51
CA ASN A 534 21.12 -11.78 11.26
C ASN A 534 21.32 -13.24 11.61
N PHE A 535 22.51 -13.81 11.40
CA PHE A 535 22.80 -15.16 11.86
C PHE A 535 22.58 -15.30 13.37
N ILE A 536 23.10 -14.37 14.18
CA ILE A 536 22.93 -14.40 15.64
C ILE A 536 21.45 -14.25 15.99
N ARG A 537 20.77 -13.28 15.39
CA ARG A 537 19.34 -13.02 15.62
C ARG A 537 18.48 -14.24 15.31
N LEU A 538 18.70 -14.89 14.18
CA LEU A 538 17.95 -16.08 13.75
C LEU A 538 18.28 -17.29 14.63
N ARG A 539 19.57 -17.51 14.94
CA ARG A 539 20.00 -18.60 15.84
C ARG A 539 19.33 -18.52 17.21
N ASP A 540 19.16 -17.31 17.73
CA ASP A 540 18.59 -17.05 19.04
C ASP A 540 17.04 -16.93 18.99
N SER A 541 16.44 -17.03 17.78
CA SER A 541 15.00 -17.06 17.57
C SER A 541 14.40 -18.40 18.01
N ASN A 542 13.17 -18.37 18.54
CA ASN A 542 12.45 -19.55 19.03
C ASN A 542 11.15 -19.78 18.23
N ASP A 543 11.18 -19.46 16.94
CA ASP A 543 10.04 -19.48 16.02
C ASP A 543 9.73 -20.85 15.40
N GLY A 544 10.61 -21.85 15.59
CA GLY A 544 10.47 -23.19 15.01
C GLY A 544 10.72 -23.27 13.50
N ASN A 545 11.02 -22.16 12.85
CA ASN A 545 11.25 -22.06 11.41
C ASN A 545 12.75 -21.96 11.08
N THR A 546 13.56 -21.49 12.02
CA THR A 546 15.01 -21.40 11.86
C THR A 546 15.71 -22.74 12.12
N LYS A 547 16.64 -23.13 11.24
CA LYS A 547 17.49 -24.33 11.34
C LYS A 547 18.97 -24.00 11.11
N ILE A 548 19.82 -24.41 12.05
CA ILE A 548 21.29 -24.39 11.87
C ILE A 548 21.69 -25.60 11.03
N VAL A 549 22.45 -25.38 9.96
CA VAL A 549 22.66 -26.42 8.93
C VAL A 549 24.10 -26.90 8.80
N SER A 550 25.08 -26.18 9.36
CA SER A 550 26.49 -26.62 9.34
C SER A 550 27.01 -26.96 10.73
N SER A 551 27.85 -28.00 10.83
CA SER A 551 28.44 -28.48 12.10
C SER A 551 29.40 -27.47 12.74
N ASP A 552 29.96 -26.56 11.94
CA ASP A 552 30.78 -25.43 12.40
C ASP A 552 29.95 -24.21 12.82
N ASN A 553 28.61 -24.32 12.78
CA ASN A 553 27.66 -23.29 13.18
C ASN A 553 27.85 -21.96 12.42
N ASN A 554 28.19 -22.04 11.12
CA ASN A 554 28.37 -20.88 10.25
C ASN A 554 27.23 -20.66 9.26
N ARG A 555 26.39 -21.68 9.03
CA ARG A 555 25.25 -21.61 8.13
C ARG A 555 23.92 -21.81 8.85
N ILE A 556 22.96 -20.96 8.49
CA ILE A 556 21.60 -21.02 9.02
C ILE A 556 20.60 -20.82 7.89
N ILE A 557 19.47 -21.49 8.01
CA ILE A 557 18.33 -21.38 7.10
C ILE A 557 17.15 -20.93 7.94
N ASP A 558 16.45 -19.90 7.48
CA ASP A 558 15.20 -19.43 8.02
C ASP A 558 14.10 -19.59 6.97
N GLN A 559 12.98 -20.18 7.39
CA GLN A 559 11.81 -20.38 6.57
C GLN A 559 10.74 -19.35 6.96
N GLY A 560 10.23 -18.59 6.00
CA GLY A 560 9.15 -17.64 6.23
C GLY A 560 7.91 -18.31 6.85
N GLN A 561 7.10 -17.55 7.57
CA GLN A 561 5.90 -18.07 8.25
C GLN A 561 4.84 -18.63 7.28
N ASP A 562 4.88 -18.22 6.01
CA ASP A 562 4.03 -18.77 4.94
C ASP A 562 4.54 -20.12 4.39
N GLY A 563 5.75 -20.53 4.76
CA GLY A 563 6.39 -21.77 4.35
C GLY A 563 6.94 -21.78 2.92
N THR A 564 6.85 -20.66 2.22
CA THR A 564 7.24 -20.55 0.80
C THR A 564 8.48 -19.69 0.60
N TYR A 565 8.81 -18.80 1.55
CA TYR A 565 10.00 -17.96 1.48
C TYR A 565 11.19 -18.55 2.25
N PHE A 566 12.40 -18.50 1.68
CA PHE A 566 13.61 -19.03 2.31
C PHE A 566 14.72 -17.99 2.34
N THR A 567 15.39 -17.89 3.49
CA THR A 567 16.63 -17.13 3.65
C THR A 567 17.73 -18.07 4.15
N ALA A 568 18.85 -18.13 3.46
CA ALA A 568 20.04 -18.86 3.88
C ALA A 568 21.23 -17.90 4.05
N ILE A 569 21.96 -18.04 5.14
CA ILE A 569 23.08 -17.16 5.49
C ILE A 569 24.30 -18.02 5.78
N ASP A 570 25.43 -17.70 5.16
CA ASP A 570 26.76 -18.20 5.54
C ASP A 570 27.60 -17.05 6.11
N ARG A 571 27.69 -16.99 7.43
CA ARG A 571 28.40 -15.91 8.13
C ARG A 571 29.92 -15.95 7.94
N SER A 572 30.48 -17.08 7.47
CA SER A 572 31.93 -17.24 7.26
C SER A 572 32.40 -16.60 5.95
N THR A 573 31.48 -16.35 5.03
CA THR A 573 31.73 -15.71 3.74
C THR A 573 30.97 -14.40 3.57
N GLY A 574 30.02 -14.12 4.48
CA GLY A 574 29.09 -13.00 4.36
C GLY A 574 27.99 -13.24 3.33
N LEU A 575 27.88 -14.45 2.78
CA LEU A 575 26.91 -14.76 1.72
C LEU A 575 25.49 -14.85 2.28
N LEU A 576 24.57 -14.18 1.62
CA LEU A 576 23.13 -14.31 1.82
C LEU A 576 22.49 -14.81 0.54
N VAL A 577 21.51 -15.70 0.68
CA VAL A 577 20.73 -16.29 -0.41
C VAL A 577 19.25 -16.25 -0.05
N GLN A 578 18.41 -15.77 -0.96
CA GLN A 578 16.96 -15.68 -0.80
C GLN A 578 16.22 -16.12 -2.05
N PHE A 579 15.13 -16.84 -1.85
CA PHE A 579 14.25 -17.32 -2.93
C PHE A 579 12.86 -17.67 -2.39
N SER A 580 11.92 -18.02 -3.27
CA SER A 580 10.57 -18.47 -2.90
C SER A 580 10.22 -19.72 -3.67
N ALA A 581 9.83 -20.78 -2.96
CA ALA A 581 9.45 -22.05 -3.55
C ALA A 581 7.95 -22.35 -3.34
N ASP A 582 7.35 -23.12 -4.24
CA ASP A 582 5.94 -23.52 -4.21
C ASP A 582 5.62 -24.51 -3.08
N SER A 583 6.65 -25.15 -2.52
CA SER A 583 6.51 -26.01 -1.35
C SER A 583 7.76 -26.01 -0.48
N ILE A 584 7.59 -26.43 0.78
CA ILE A 584 8.71 -26.62 1.70
C ILE A 584 9.70 -27.64 1.16
N GLU A 585 9.20 -28.76 0.61
CA GLU A 585 10.03 -29.81 0.05
C GLU A 585 10.89 -29.30 -1.11
N GLN A 586 10.30 -28.51 -2.01
CA GLN A 586 11.01 -27.88 -3.11
C GLN A 586 12.12 -26.93 -2.61
N GLY A 587 11.80 -26.03 -1.67
CA GLY A 587 12.77 -25.07 -1.16
C GLY A 587 13.92 -25.74 -0.41
N MET A 588 13.63 -26.77 0.39
CA MET A 588 14.65 -27.55 1.08
C MET A 588 15.52 -28.37 0.10
N THR A 589 14.94 -28.85 -1.00
CA THR A 589 15.67 -29.52 -2.08
C THR A 589 16.61 -28.55 -2.77
N LEU A 590 16.15 -27.34 -3.11
CA LEU A 590 16.98 -26.29 -3.69
C LEU A 590 18.17 -25.97 -2.79
N LEU A 591 17.92 -25.71 -1.50
CA LEU A 591 18.95 -25.42 -0.50
C LEU A 591 19.99 -26.52 -0.40
N THR A 592 19.55 -27.78 -0.39
CA THR A 592 20.45 -28.94 -0.38
C THR A 592 21.33 -28.96 -1.62
N GLU A 593 20.75 -28.72 -2.80
CA GLU A 593 21.46 -28.77 -4.07
C GLU A 593 22.45 -27.62 -4.26
N ILE A 594 22.24 -26.50 -3.58
CA ILE A 594 23.17 -25.36 -3.56
C ILE A 594 24.09 -25.37 -2.32
N GLY A 595 24.17 -26.49 -1.57
CA GLY A 595 25.16 -26.69 -0.52
C GLY A 595 24.80 -26.12 0.86
N PHE A 596 23.53 -25.79 1.08
CA PHE A 596 22.93 -25.48 2.38
C PHE A 596 22.13 -26.70 2.87
N THR A 597 22.82 -27.82 3.09
CA THR A 597 22.21 -29.07 3.53
C THR A 597 21.90 -29.03 5.03
N PRO A 598 20.63 -29.19 5.46
CA PRO A 598 20.29 -29.29 6.89
C PRO A 598 20.90 -30.54 7.51
N ALA A 599 21.35 -30.42 8.76
CA ALA A 599 21.89 -31.54 9.55
C ALA A 599 20.82 -32.54 9.99
#